data_AF-A0AAW9WAP5-F1
#
_entry.id   AF-A0AAW9WAP5-F1
#
_cell.length_a   1.000
_cell.length_b   1.000
_cell.length_c   1.000
_cell.angle_alpha   90.00
_cell.angle_beta   90.00
_cell.angle_gamma   90.00
#
_symmetry.space_group_name_H-M   'P 1'
#
loop_
_entity.id
_entity.type
_entity.pdbx_description
1 polymer ?
#
loop_
_entity_poly.entity_id
_entity_poly.type
_entity_poly.pdbx_seq_one_letter_code
_entity_poly.pdbx_strand_id
1 'polypeptide(L)' 'LPANILIAQALEETRWPGRLEVMSRNPLMILDGAHNPHAIKALVATLQERFADYHKEILFTCIKTKALEDMLDLLGT' A
#
# COMPACT_ATOMS: atom_id res chain seq x y z
N LEU A 1 -25.44 19.07 9.06
CA LEU A 1 -26.45 18.46 8.15
C LEU A 1 -26.32 16.93 8.24
N PRO A 2 -27.43 16.19 8.43
CA PRO A 2 -27.43 14.73 8.55
C PRO A 2 -26.84 13.98 7.33
N ALA A 3 -26.75 14.62 6.15
CA ALA A 3 -26.12 14.07 4.96
C ALA A 3 -24.63 13.69 5.15
N ASN A 4 -23.92 14.35 6.06
CA ASN A 4 -22.51 14.06 6.30
C ASN A 4 -22.30 12.79 7.14
N ILE A 5 -23.30 12.37 7.92
CA ILE A 5 -23.21 11.19 8.79
C ILE A 5 -23.15 9.92 7.94
N LEU A 6 -24.04 9.80 6.94
CA LEU A 6 -24.07 8.63 6.05
C LEU A 6 -22.78 8.51 5.22
N ILE A 7 -22.24 9.64 4.73
CA ILE A 7 -20.97 9.64 3.98
C ILE A 7 -19.81 9.25 4.89
N ALA A 8 -19.75 9.79 6.11
CA ALA A 8 -18.69 9.44 7.07
C ALA A 8 -18.75 7.96 7.45
N GLN A 9 -19.94 7.43 7.75
CA GLN A 9 -20.14 6.01 8.04
C GLN A 9 -19.72 5.13 6.85
N ALA A 10 -20.14 5.48 5.64
CA ALA A 10 -19.75 4.73 4.45
C ALA A 10 -18.23 4.70 4.25
N LEU A 11 -17.53 5.82 4.47
CA LEU A 11 -16.07 5.89 4.36
C LEU A 11 -15.37 5.06 5.45
N GLU A 12 -15.90 5.05 6.68
CA GLU A 12 -15.39 4.25 7.79
C GLU A 12 -15.59 2.75 7.58
N GLU A 13 -16.73 2.35 7.01
CA GLU A 13 -17.10 0.96 6.75
C GLU A 13 -16.48 0.39 5.47
N THR A 14 -16.08 1.27 4.54
CA THR A 14 -15.44 0.85 3.29
C THR A 14 -14.19 0.01 3.57
N ARG A 15 -14.08 -1.11 2.88
CA ARG A 15 -12.89 -1.97 2.88
C ARG A 15 -12.39 -2.10 1.44
N TRP A 16 -11.08 -2.02 1.27
CA TRP A 16 -10.45 -2.20 -0.03
C TRP A 16 -9.35 -3.25 0.06
N PRO A 17 -9.68 -4.53 -0.21
CA PRO A 17 -8.70 -5.60 -0.16
C PRO A 17 -7.51 -5.36 -1.11
N GLY A 18 -6.30 -5.62 -0.62
CA GLY A 18 -5.05 -5.45 -1.36
C GLY A 18 -4.65 -4.00 -1.66
N ARG A 19 -5.10 -3.02 -0.86
CA ARG A 19 -4.66 -1.62 -0.91
C ARG A 19 -4.23 -1.16 0.49
N LEU A 20 -2.94 -1.24 0.77
CA LEU A 20 -2.36 -1.08 2.12
C LEU A 20 -3.17 -1.82 3.21
N GLU A 21 -3.60 -3.03 2.89
CA GLU A 21 -4.45 -3.84 3.76
C GLU A 21 -3.62 -4.44 4.90
N VAL A 22 -4.02 -4.20 6.15
CA VAL A 22 -3.34 -4.77 7.33
C VAL A 22 -3.79 -6.21 7.53
N MET A 23 -2.90 -7.16 7.24
CA MET A 23 -3.14 -8.61 7.36
C MET A 23 -2.84 -9.14 8.77
N SER A 24 -1.87 -8.53 9.45
CA SER A 24 -1.54 -8.81 10.84
C SER A 24 -1.03 -7.53 11.51
N ARG A 25 -1.22 -7.40 12.82
CA ARG A 25 -0.71 -6.28 13.62
C ARG A 25 0.50 -6.64 14.46
N ASN A 26 0.77 -7.94 14.66
CA ASN A 26 1.94 -8.39 15.42
C ASN A 26 2.43 -9.76 14.88
N PRO A 27 3.47 -9.80 14.03
CA PRO A 27 4.15 -8.64 13.45
C PRO A 27 3.22 -7.85 12.51
N LEU A 28 3.50 -6.56 12.30
CA LEU A 28 2.75 -5.76 11.34
C LEU A 28 3.01 -6.32 9.92
N MET A 29 1.95 -6.77 9.26
CA MET A 29 1.99 -7.27 7.89
C MET A 29 0.99 -6.50 7.05
N ILE A 30 1.45 -5.92 5.95
CA ILE A 30 0.65 -5.11 5.03
C ILE A 30 0.68 -5.75 3.65
N LEU A 31 -0.48 -5.87 3.01
CA LEU A 31 -0.65 -6.32 1.64
C LEU A 31 -1.01 -5.13 0.74
N ASP A 32 -0.26 -4.96 -0.35
CA ASP A 32 -0.56 -3.96 -1.38
C ASP A 32 -0.42 -4.55 -2.78
N GLY A 33 -1.31 -4.14 -3.68
CA GLY A 33 -1.37 -4.60 -5.06
C GLY A 33 -0.55 -3.77 -6.06
N ALA A 34 0.34 -2.87 -5.62
CA ALA A 34 1.20 -2.08 -6.48
C ALA A 34 2.04 -2.99 -7.39
N HIS A 35 1.90 -2.80 -8.70
CA HIS A 35 2.51 -3.68 -9.71
C HIS A 35 2.91 -2.93 -10.98
N ASN A 36 2.94 -1.60 -10.93
CA ASN A 36 3.44 -0.75 -11.99
C ASN A 36 4.23 0.41 -11.36
N PRO A 37 5.12 1.09 -12.11
CA PRO A 37 5.97 2.14 -11.55
C PRO A 37 5.20 3.28 -10.86
N HIS A 38 4.03 3.67 -11.39
CA HIS A 38 3.21 4.71 -10.77
C HIS A 38 2.65 4.28 -9.40
N ALA A 39 2.13 3.05 -9.31
CA ALA A 39 1.62 2.50 -8.07
C ALA A 39 2.75 2.27 -7.04
N ILE A 40 3.92 1.81 -7.49
CA ILE A 40 5.09 1.63 -6.61
C ILE A 40 5.55 2.97 -6.03
N LYS A 41 5.58 4.06 -6.82
CA LYS A 41 5.88 5.40 -6.30
C LYS A 41 4.92 5.82 -5.19
N ALA A 42 3.62 5.57 -5.37
CA ALA A 42 2.62 5.89 -4.34
C ALA A 42 2.81 5.02 -3.08
N LEU A 43 3.15 3.73 -3.25
CA LEU A 43 3.48 2.84 -2.14
C LEU A 43 4.72 3.34 -1.38
N VAL A 44 5.81 3.64 -2.07
CA VAL A 44 7.06 4.15 -1.48
C VAL A 44 6.81 5.44 -0.70
N ALA A 45 6.08 6.40 -1.28
CA ALA A 45 5.71 7.63 -0.58
C ALA A 45 4.95 7.34 0.72
N THR A 46 3.99 6.41 0.69
CA THR A 46 3.25 6.03 1.89
C THR A 46 4.13 5.33 2.93
N LEU A 47 5.05 4.47 2.49
CA LEU A 47 6.02 3.80 3.37
C LEU A 47 6.97 4.79 4.03
N GLN A 48 7.39 5.83 3.30
CA GLN A 48 8.22 6.92 3.83
C GLN A 48 7.43 7.80 4.82
N GLU A 49 6.19 8.16 4.52
CA GLU A 49 5.41 9.07 5.36
C GLU A 49 4.88 8.40 6.64
N ARG A 50 4.41 7.15 6.56
CA ARG A 50 3.66 6.50 7.65
C ARG A 50 4.44 5.42 8.39
N PHE A 51 5.49 4.90 7.76
CA PHE A 51 6.26 3.78 8.27
C PHE A 51 7.76 4.07 8.31
N ALA A 52 8.17 5.35 8.32
CA ALA A 52 9.59 5.76 8.33
C ALA A 52 10.42 4.96 9.34
N ASP A 53 9.94 4.85 10.58
CA ASP A 53 10.66 4.26 11.72
C ASP A 53 10.63 2.72 11.76
N TYR A 54 9.95 2.07 10.81
CA TYR A 54 9.88 0.61 10.74
C TYR A 54 11.10 0.05 9.99
N HIS A 55 11.65 -1.05 10.49
CA HIS A 55 12.44 -1.96 9.65
C HIS A 55 11.48 -2.71 8.73
N LYS A 56 11.67 -2.58 7.41
CA LYS A 56 10.72 -3.05 6.39
C LYS A 56 11.31 -4.25 5.66
N GLU A 57 10.60 -5.35 5.65
CA GLU A 57 10.90 -6.50 4.80
C GLU A 57 9.86 -6.57 3.68
N ILE A 58 10.32 -6.50 2.43
CA ILE A 58 9.42 -6.39 1.27
C ILE A 58 9.47 -7.69 0.48
N LEU A 59 8.35 -8.40 0.43
CA LEU A 59 8.12 -9.48 -0.52
C LEU A 59 7.39 -8.93 -1.76
N PHE A 60 8.10 -8.84 -2.87
CA PHE A 60 7.55 -8.31 -4.12
C PHE A 60 7.44 -9.39 -5.19
N THR A 61 6.31 -9.41 -5.91
CA THR A 61 6.11 -10.26 -7.08
C THR A 61 5.38 -9.48 -8.18
N CYS A 62 5.75 -9.70 -9.44
CA CYS A 62 4.99 -9.17 -10.57
C CYS A 62 5.08 -10.09 -11.79
N ILE A 63 4.15 -9.93 -12.73
CA ILE A 63 4.17 -10.66 -14.00
C ILE A 63 5.37 -10.18 -14.83
N LYS A 64 6.07 -11.13 -15.48
CA LYS A 64 7.32 -10.91 -16.23
C LYS A 64 7.26 -9.80 -17.29
N THR A 65 6.09 -9.52 -17.85
CA THR A 65 5.92 -8.52 -18.92
C THR A 65 5.89 -7.07 -18.42
N LYS A 66 5.94 -6.85 -17.10
CA LYS A 66 5.96 -5.51 -16.51
C LYS A 66 7.38 -4.97 -16.37
N ALA A 67 7.49 -3.66 -16.15
CA ALA A 67 8.74 -2.96 -15.89
C ALA A 67 9.33 -3.35 -14.52
N LEU A 68 9.82 -4.58 -14.41
CA LEU A 68 10.32 -5.16 -13.16
C LEU A 68 11.51 -4.37 -12.62
N GLU A 69 12.49 -4.06 -13.47
CA GLU A 69 13.71 -3.33 -13.09
C GLU A 69 13.36 -1.95 -12.51
N ASP A 70 12.57 -1.13 -13.23
CA ASP A 70 12.11 0.18 -12.75
C ASP A 70 11.42 0.10 -11.38
N MET A 71 10.61 -0.94 -11.14
CA MET A 71 9.90 -1.10 -9.88
C MET A 71 10.82 -1.53 -8.74
N LEU A 72 11.80 -2.39 -9.01
CA LEU A 72 12.79 -2.79 -8.02
C LEU A 72 13.71 -1.62 -7.65
N ASP A 73 14.11 -0.80 -8.62
CA ASP A 73 14.92 0.40 -8.37
C ASP A 73 14.18 1.39 -7.46
N LEU A 74 12.87 1.58 -7.68
CA LEU A 74 12.04 2.43 -6.81
C LEU A 74 11.86 1.86 -5.40
N LEU A 75 11.83 0.53 -5.23
CA LEU A 75 11.70 -0.10 -3.91
C LEU A 75 13.04 -0.17 -3.16
N GLY A 76 14.17 -0.14 -3.88
CA GLY A 76 15.51 -0.19 -3.30
C GLY A 76 16.04 1.15 -2.77
N THR A 77 15.30 2.25 -2.96
CA THR A 77 15.62 3.60 -2.44
C THR A 77 14.92 3.89 -1.13
#